data_AF-A0A448ZP09-F1
#
_entry.id   AF-A0A448ZP09-F1
#
_cell.length_a   1.000
_cell.length_b   1.000
_cell.length_c   1.000
_cell.angle_alpha   90.00
_cell.angle_beta   90.00
_cell.angle_gamma   90.00
#
_symmetry.space_group_name_H-M   'P 1'
#
loop_
_entity.id
_entity.type
_entity.pdbx_description
1 polymer ?
#
loop_
_entity_poly.entity_id
_entity_poly.type
_entity_poly.pdbx_seq_one_letter_code
_entity_poly.pdbx_strand_id
1 'polypeptide(L)'
;MGLFSSLDTKALVLGSAAIGLAPFFCFFFQIVFPKPQLLIVSISAGFFYLLAASAASLCWYILDPTIGLSNVWAAIVPGVFFQFIFRCLFVTTYHKVENVIEASIEKSEEEEREHQQQAGNNDRSDDDENVQVAKNKLSLNDAACGIAAGVGFGGLHAILMFGSLLASETYDAGVLYQPSCPKVPSLMVSALNTFCFFFLDIFWMLFAFFGVRRRVLFPRGGGALSDINPLSRPFGHYFGNTRTGGNQALLTILITHFCAAGFTTFNVFQYGCIFSLTTLPVLTIVVAYIFWSGVSKIYMPLPHSNVRLSLPASYSYGSHVGENGLGGDGLDTLERHRNDD
;
A
#
# COMPACT_ATOMS: atom_id res chain seq x y z
N MET A 1 -24.77 27.02 35.53
CA MET A 1 -23.82 25.88 35.55
C MET A 1 -23.79 25.08 34.24
N GLY A 2 -24.87 24.95 33.45
CA GLY A 2 -24.86 24.13 32.21
C GLY A 2 -24.16 24.72 30.97
N LEU A 3 -23.84 26.01 30.95
CA LEU A 3 -23.19 26.67 29.80
C LEU A 3 -21.68 26.40 29.73
N PHE A 4 -21.03 26.22 30.88
CA PHE A 4 -19.60 25.89 30.97
C PHE A 4 -19.34 24.44 30.53
N SER A 5 -20.16 23.49 30.95
CA SER A 5 -20.01 22.07 30.58
C SER A 5 -20.16 21.83 29.07
N SER A 6 -20.99 22.60 28.37
CA SER A 6 -21.16 22.43 26.92
C SER A 6 -19.94 22.89 26.12
N LEU A 7 -19.26 23.95 26.56
CA LEU A 7 -18.06 24.46 25.89
C LEU A 7 -16.89 23.48 26.05
N ASP A 8 -16.72 22.91 27.24
CA ASP A 8 -15.66 21.95 27.55
C ASP A 8 -15.80 20.66 26.72
N THR A 9 -17.02 20.13 26.58
CA THR A 9 -17.26 18.95 25.75
C THR A 9 -16.97 19.23 24.28
N LYS A 10 -17.39 20.39 23.74
CA LYS A 10 -17.11 20.76 22.35
C LYS A 10 -15.61 20.93 22.09
N ALA A 11 -14.89 21.52 23.04
CA ALA A 11 -13.43 21.65 22.95
C ALA A 11 -12.74 20.29 22.96
N LEU A 12 -13.19 19.35 23.81
CA LEU A 12 -12.69 17.98 23.83
C LEU A 12 -12.95 17.23 22.52
N VAL A 13 -14.17 17.34 21.97
CA VAL A 13 -14.55 16.72 20.70
C VAL A 13 -13.71 17.28 19.54
N LEU A 14 -13.61 18.60 19.43
CA LEU A 14 -12.83 19.25 18.38
C LEU A 14 -11.33 18.94 18.52
N GLY A 15 -10.79 18.97 19.73
CA GLY A 15 -9.40 18.64 20.00
C GLY A 15 -9.07 17.19 19.67
N SER A 16 -9.93 16.25 20.07
CA SER A 16 -9.76 14.82 19.75
C SER A 16 -9.90 14.56 18.26
N ALA A 17 -10.84 15.24 17.58
CA ALA A 17 -10.99 15.15 16.13
C ALA A 17 -9.77 15.68 15.38
N ALA A 18 -9.22 16.80 15.84
CA ALA A 18 -7.98 17.34 15.30
C ALA A 18 -6.82 16.33 15.49
N ILE A 19 -6.64 15.76 16.69
CA ILE A 19 -5.56 14.79 16.92
C ILE A 19 -5.70 13.54 16.03
N GLY A 20 -6.90 12.95 15.96
CA GLY A 20 -7.13 11.72 15.21
C GLY A 20 -7.06 11.89 13.69
N LEU A 21 -7.60 13.00 13.16
CA LEU A 21 -7.75 13.21 11.72
C LEU A 21 -6.75 14.20 11.10
N ALA A 22 -6.04 15.00 11.90
CA ALA A 22 -5.02 15.92 11.37
C ALA A 22 -3.98 15.24 10.49
N PRO A 23 -3.34 14.10 10.86
CA PRO A 23 -2.31 13.53 10.00
C PRO A 23 -2.88 13.10 8.64
N PHE A 24 -4.12 12.60 8.61
CA PHE A 24 -4.82 12.30 7.36
C PHE A 24 -5.00 13.55 6.51
N PHE A 25 -5.61 14.61 7.05
CA PHE A 25 -5.85 15.84 6.29
C PHE A 25 -4.54 16.52 5.85
N CYS A 26 -3.52 16.58 6.71
CA CYS A 26 -2.23 17.16 6.36
C CYS A 26 -1.59 16.44 5.17
N PHE A 27 -1.48 15.10 5.22
CA PHE A 27 -0.88 14.34 4.13
C PHE A 27 -1.76 14.35 2.86
N PHE A 28 -3.09 14.31 3.02
CA PHE A 28 -4.01 14.37 1.89
C PHE A 28 -3.88 15.71 1.15
N PHE A 29 -3.97 16.84 1.84
CA PHE A 29 -3.90 18.15 1.19
C PHE A 29 -2.50 18.53 0.70
N GLN A 30 -1.43 18.11 1.40
CA GLN A 30 -0.06 18.48 1.03
C GLN A 30 0.57 17.57 -0.03
N ILE A 31 0.30 16.27 0.02
CA ILE A 31 0.98 15.28 -0.83
C ILE A 31 0.06 14.76 -1.94
N VAL A 32 -1.17 14.40 -1.59
CA VAL A 32 -2.08 13.71 -2.51
C VAL A 32 -2.81 14.70 -3.43
N PHE A 33 -3.41 15.74 -2.85
CA PHE A 33 -4.27 16.70 -3.55
C PHE A 33 -3.57 17.47 -4.69
N PRO A 34 -2.29 17.87 -4.60
CA PRO A 34 -1.63 18.61 -5.68
C PRO A 34 -1.44 17.82 -6.97
N LYS A 35 -1.58 16.48 -6.95
CA LYS A 35 -1.37 15.62 -8.12
C LYS A 35 -2.57 14.71 -8.35
N PRO A 36 -3.33 14.87 -9.45
CA PRO A 36 -4.56 14.09 -9.69
C PRO A 36 -4.30 12.58 -9.79
N GLN A 37 -3.14 12.17 -10.30
CA GLN A 37 -2.75 10.75 -10.34
C GLN A 37 -2.62 10.14 -8.93
N LEU A 38 -1.98 10.85 -7.99
CA LEU A 38 -1.88 10.40 -6.59
C LEU A 38 -3.25 10.36 -5.92
N LEU A 39 -4.14 11.29 -6.26
CA LEU A 39 -5.51 11.30 -5.76
C LEU A 39 -6.29 10.05 -6.18
N ILE A 40 -6.19 9.63 -7.45
CA ILE A 40 -6.83 8.40 -7.95
C ILE A 40 -6.28 7.17 -7.22
N VAL A 41 -4.96 7.10 -7.03
CA VAL A 41 -4.30 6.01 -6.29
C VAL A 41 -4.77 5.97 -4.83
N SER A 42 -4.91 7.13 -4.17
CA SER A 42 -5.40 7.23 -2.80
C SER A 42 -6.86 6.78 -2.68
N ILE A 43 -7.75 7.25 -3.56
CA ILE A 43 -9.18 6.90 -3.51
C ILE A 43 -9.38 5.40 -3.78
N SER A 44 -8.68 4.86 -4.77
CA SER A 44 -8.74 3.42 -5.08
C SER A 44 -8.20 2.58 -3.91
N ALA A 45 -7.08 2.94 -3.29
CA ALA A 45 -6.56 2.25 -2.10
C ALA A 45 -7.57 2.26 -0.94
N GLY A 46 -8.26 3.38 -0.73
CA GLY A 46 -9.38 3.46 0.21
C GLY A 46 -10.51 2.49 -0.15
N PHE A 47 -10.94 2.45 -1.40
CA PHE A 47 -11.95 1.48 -1.83
C PHE A 47 -11.56 0.03 -1.53
N PHE A 48 -10.29 -0.36 -1.77
CA PHE A 48 -9.79 -1.69 -1.40
C PHE A 48 -9.82 -1.94 0.10
N TYR A 49 -9.61 -0.93 0.94
CA TYR A 49 -9.79 -1.05 2.38
C TYR A 49 -11.25 -1.35 2.77
N LEU A 50 -12.23 -0.67 2.17
CA LEU A 50 -13.65 -0.94 2.42
C LEU A 50 -14.05 -2.36 2.00
N LEU A 51 -13.54 -2.82 0.86
CA LEU A 51 -13.75 -4.21 0.42
C LEU A 51 -13.16 -5.20 1.43
N ALA A 52 -11.96 -4.91 1.96
CA ALA A 52 -11.33 -5.75 2.98
C ALA A 52 -12.13 -5.78 4.29
N ALA A 53 -12.62 -4.64 4.74
CA ALA A 53 -13.45 -4.53 5.94
C ALA A 53 -14.79 -5.25 5.76
N SER A 54 -15.42 -5.13 4.59
CA SER A 54 -16.64 -5.87 4.22
C SER A 54 -16.41 -7.38 4.20
N ALA A 55 -15.32 -7.85 3.58
CA ALA A 55 -14.96 -9.27 3.56
C ALA A 55 -14.68 -9.81 4.98
N ALA A 56 -13.98 -9.04 5.81
CA ALA A 56 -13.75 -9.41 7.21
C ALA A 56 -15.06 -9.49 8.00
N SER A 57 -15.99 -8.55 7.81
CA SER A 57 -17.31 -8.57 8.45
C SER A 57 -18.15 -9.77 8.01
N LEU A 58 -18.13 -10.12 6.72
CA LEU A 58 -18.83 -11.30 6.20
C LEU A 58 -18.23 -12.59 6.77
N CYS A 59 -16.90 -12.66 6.85
CA CYS A 59 -16.20 -13.78 7.45
C CYS A 59 -16.56 -13.95 8.93
N TRP A 60 -16.58 -12.86 9.71
CA TRP A 60 -17.04 -12.88 11.10
C TRP A 60 -18.47 -13.42 11.23
N TYR A 61 -19.41 -12.90 10.43
CA TYR A 61 -20.81 -13.33 10.45
C TYR A 61 -21.00 -14.83 10.17
N ILE A 62 -20.18 -15.41 9.28
CA ILE A 62 -20.24 -16.84 8.96
C ILE A 62 -19.58 -17.70 10.06
N LEU A 63 -18.47 -17.22 10.64
CA LEU A 63 -17.68 -17.98 11.62
C LEU A 63 -18.25 -17.95 13.04
N ASP A 64 -18.92 -16.87 13.44
CA ASP A 64 -19.47 -16.71 14.79
C ASP A 64 -20.42 -17.86 15.19
N PRO A 65 -21.48 -18.20 14.42
CA PRO A 65 -22.38 -19.29 14.80
C PRO A 65 -21.77 -20.69 14.67
N THR A 66 -20.71 -20.86 13.86
CA THR A 66 -20.14 -22.18 13.55
C THR A 66 -19.07 -22.62 14.54
N ILE A 67 -18.29 -21.68 15.08
CA ILE A 67 -17.19 -22.01 16.00
C ILE A 67 -17.51 -21.59 17.44
N GLY A 68 -18.50 -20.72 17.67
CA GLY A 68 -18.87 -20.24 19.00
C GLY A 68 -17.73 -19.48 19.69
N LEU A 69 -16.85 -18.84 18.90
CA LEU A 69 -15.74 -18.06 19.41
C LEU A 69 -16.24 -16.68 19.85
N SER A 70 -16.78 -16.58 21.06
CA SER A 70 -17.10 -15.30 21.71
C SER A 70 -15.88 -14.43 22.05
N ASN A 71 -14.68 -14.82 21.60
CA ASN A 71 -13.42 -14.16 21.90
C ASN A 71 -13.14 -13.03 20.90
N VAL A 72 -12.69 -11.88 21.39
CA VAL A 72 -12.28 -10.70 20.60
C VAL A 72 -11.27 -11.08 19.48
N TRP A 73 -10.42 -12.06 19.73
CA TRP A 73 -9.44 -12.57 18.76
C TRP A 73 -10.06 -13.11 17.48
N ALA A 74 -11.27 -13.67 17.56
CA ALA A 74 -11.91 -14.25 16.40
C ALA A 74 -12.40 -13.18 15.39
N ALA A 75 -12.57 -11.92 15.82
CA ALA A 75 -12.83 -10.79 14.92
C ALA A 75 -11.52 -10.20 14.37
N ILE A 76 -10.46 -10.17 15.19
CA ILE A 76 -9.17 -9.56 14.83
C ILE A 76 -8.43 -10.36 13.76
N VAL A 77 -8.35 -11.69 13.92
CA VAL A 77 -7.63 -12.56 12.99
C VAL A 77 -8.12 -12.40 11.53
N PRO A 78 -9.43 -12.53 11.22
CA PRO A 78 -9.92 -12.33 9.86
C PRO A 78 -9.76 -10.86 9.42
N GLY A 79 -9.99 -9.89 10.31
CA GLY A 79 -9.79 -8.46 10.00
C GLY A 79 -8.39 -8.15 9.48
N VAL A 80 -7.37 -8.51 10.26
CA VAL A 80 -5.95 -8.29 9.90
C VAL A 80 -5.58 -9.06 8.63
N PHE A 81 -6.06 -10.29 8.49
CA PHE A 81 -5.76 -11.15 7.35
C PHE A 81 -6.34 -10.61 6.04
N PHE A 82 -7.63 -10.25 6.00
CA PHE A 82 -8.25 -9.69 4.79
C PHE A 82 -7.66 -8.33 4.44
N GLN A 83 -7.43 -7.45 5.42
CA GLN A 83 -6.77 -6.17 5.18
C GLN A 83 -5.38 -6.35 4.56
N PHE A 84 -4.61 -7.34 5.01
CA PHE A 84 -3.31 -7.67 4.42
C PHE A 84 -3.42 -8.21 2.98
N ILE A 85 -4.37 -9.11 2.70
CA ILE A 85 -4.60 -9.65 1.36
C ILE A 85 -4.98 -8.54 0.38
N PHE A 86 -5.97 -7.73 0.73
CA PHE A 86 -6.46 -6.66 -0.14
C PHE A 86 -5.38 -5.59 -0.37
N ARG A 87 -4.52 -5.33 0.61
CA ARG A 87 -3.33 -4.48 0.44
C ARG A 87 -2.37 -5.05 -0.62
N CYS A 88 -2.06 -6.35 -0.55
CA CYS A 88 -1.20 -6.99 -1.55
C CYS A 88 -1.86 -7.03 -2.94
N LEU A 89 -3.17 -7.26 -2.99
CA LEU A 89 -3.95 -7.30 -4.23
C LEU A 89 -4.00 -5.92 -4.89
N PHE A 90 -4.24 -4.86 -4.12
CA PHE A 90 -4.19 -3.48 -4.60
C PHE A 90 -2.84 -3.16 -5.26
N VAL A 91 -1.73 -3.43 -4.57
CA VAL A 91 -0.38 -3.18 -5.09
C VAL A 91 -0.08 -4.02 -6.34
N THR A 92 -0.56 -5.27 -6.38
CA THR A 92 -0.41 -6.13 -7.56
C THR A 92 -1.17 -5.56 -8.76
N THR A 93 -2.40 -5.08 -8.55
CA THR A 93 -3.20 -4.42 -9.59
C THR A 93 -2.54 -3.12 -10.04
N TYR A 94 -2.00 -2.33 -9.11
CA TYR A 94 -1.27 -1.10 -9.43
C TYR A 94 -0.11 -1.38 -10.41
N HIS A 95 0.78 -2.34 -10.09
CA HIS A 95 1.91 -2.66 -10.98
C HIS A 95 1.48 -3.25 -12.32
N LYS A 96 0.35 -3.97 -12.37
CA LYS A 96 -0.20 -4.44 -13.66
C LYS A 96 -0.64 -3.26 -14.54
N VAL A 97 -1.33 -2.28 -13.94
CA VAL A 97 -1.79 -1.08 -14.66
C VAL A 97 -0.59 -0.25 -15.12
N GLU A 98 0.42 -0.09 -14.26
CA GLU A 98 1.69 0.57 -14.58
C GLU A 98 2.36 -0.06 -15.82
N ASN A 99 2.52 -1.39 -15.85
CA ASN A 99 3.09 -2.09 -17.00
C ASN A 99 2.28 -1.89 -18.30
N VAL A 100 0.95 -1.87 -18.21
CA VAL A 100 0.08 -1.67 -19.38
C VAL A 100 0.22 -0.24 -19.91
N ILE A 101 0.32 0.75 -19.01
CA ILE A 101 0.51 2.14 -19.38
C ILE A 101 1.88 2.34 -20.04
N GLU A 102 2.94 1.75 -19.47
CA GLU A 102 4.29 1.81 -20.04
C GLU A 102 4.34 1.20 -21.45
N ALA A 103 3.75 0.01 -21.63
CA ALA A 103 3.67 -0.63 -22.94
C ALA A 103 2.87 0.19 -23.96
N SER A 104 1.80 0.86 -23.51
CA SER A 104 1.01 1.74 -24.39
C SER A 104 1.80 2.98 -24.82
N ILE A 105 2.65 3.53 -23.95
CA ILE A 105 3.48 4.70 -24.26
C ILE A 105 4.59 4.33 -25.24
N GLU A 106 5.25 3.19 -25.03
CA GLU A 106 6.28 2.68 -25.95
C GLU A 106 5.71 2.47 -27.35
N LYS A 107 4.52 1.87 -27.45
CA LYS A 107 3.85 1.68 -28.73
C LYS A 107 3.51 2.99 -29.43
N SER A 108 3.02 4.01 -28.71
CA SER A 108 2.77 5.33 -29.30
C SER A 108 4.07 6.02 -29.76
N GLU A 109 5.18 5.86 -29.02
CA GLU A 109 6.49 6.38 -29.41
C GLU A 109 7.00 5.71 -30.71
N GLU A 110 6.72 4.43 -30.92
CA GLU A 110 7.07 3.71 -32.16
C GLU A 110 6.24 4.19 -33.36
N GLU A 111 4.92 4.29 -33.20
CA GLU A 111 4.02 4.77 -34.26
C GLU A 111 4.38 6.21 -34.70
N GLU A 112 4.70 7.10 -33.74
CA GLU A 112 5.15 8.46 -34.04
C GLU A 112 6.49 8.48 -34.80
N ARG A 113 7.45 7.61 -34.44
CA ARG A 113 8.75 7.51 -35.14
C ARG A 113 8.59 7.04 -36.58
N GLU A 114 7.68 6.11 -36.85
CA GLU A 114 7.39 5.64 -38.21
C GLU A 114 6.77 6.75 -39.07
N HIS A 115 5.84 7.52 -38.51
CA HIS A 115 5.21 8.66 -39.19
C HIS A 115 6.23 9.79 -39.47
N GLN A 116 7.14 10.08 -38.53
CA GLN A 116 8.18 11.09 -38.72
C GLN A 116 9.19 10.68 -39.81
N GLN A 117 9.53 9.40 -39.93
CA GLN A 117 10.42 8.92 -41.00
C GLN A 117 9.79 9.09 -42.39
N GLN A 118 8.45 9.01 -42.49
CA GLN A 118 7.73 9.21 -43.75
C GLN A 118 7.51 10.69 -44.09
N ALA A 119 7.41 11.57 -43.08
CA ALA A 119 7.03 12.98 -43.27
C ALA A 119 8.17 13.96 -43.64
N GLY A 120 9.43 13.53 -43.73
CA GLY A 120 10.51 14.37 -44.27
C GLY A 120 10.97 15.52 -43.36
N ASN A 121 11.63 15.17 -42.26
CA ASN A 121 12.80 15.79 -41.59
C ASN A 121 12.93 17.32 -41.32
N ASN A 122 11.92 18.19 -41.48
CA ASN A 122 12.14 19.65 -41.29
C ASN A 122 11.61 20.30 -39.99
N ASP A 123 10.72 19.68 -39.20
CA ASP A 123 10.24 20.25 -37.93
C ASP A 123 10.36 19.24 -36.77
N ARG A 124 11.57 19.13 -36.20
CA ARG A 124 11.98 17.99 -35.35
C ARG A 124 12.14 18.32 -33.85
N SER A 125 11.87 19.56 -33.42
CA SER A 125 12.20 20.00 -32.05
C SER A 125 11.04 19.92 -31.06
N ASP A 126 9.80 20.19 -31.48
CA ASP A 126 8.73 20.49 -30.52
C ASP A 126 7.94 19.24 -30.05
N ASP A 127 7.87 18.19 -30.86
CA ASP A 127 7.12 16.97 -30.52
C ASP A 127 7.86 16.06 -29.52
N ASP A 128 9.18 15.93 -29.66
CA ASP A 128 10.02 15.12 -28.74
C ASP A 128 9.99 15.68 -27.30
N GLU A 129 9.85 17.00 -27.14
CA GLU A 129 9.73 17.65 -25.83
C GLU A 129 8.40 17.29 -25.16
N ASN A 130 7.29 17.28 -25.90
CA ASN A 130 5.97 16.96 -25.36
C ASN A 130 5.87 15.50 -24.90
N VAL A 131 6.45 14.56 -25.66
CA VAL A 131 6.52 13.14 -25.28
C VAL A 131 7.38 12.94 -24.04
N GLN A 132 8.54 13.58 -23.96
CA GLN A 132 9.38 13.52 -22.75
C GLN A 132 8.70 14.16 -21.54
N VAL A 133 7.94 15.24 -21.71
CA VAL A 133 7.14 15.85 -20.64
C VAL A 133 6.03 14.89 -20.18
N ALA A 134 5.35 14.20 -21.10
CA ALA A 134 4.36 13.18 -20.75
C ALA A 134 4.99 12.01 -19.99
N LYS A 135 6.13 11.50 -20.47
CA LYS A 135 6.90 10.42 -19.83
C LYS A 135 7.42 10.80 -18.45
N ASN A 136 7.94 12.02 -18.30
CA ASN A 136 8.40 12.56 -17.02
C ASN A 136 7.25 12.88 -16.06
N LYS A 137 6.05 13.18 -16.57
CA LYS A 137 4.82 13.28 -15.75
C LYS A 137 4.29 11.92 -15.30
N LEU A 138 4.59 10.86 -16.04
CA LEU A 138 4.12 9.50 -15.78
C LEU A 138 5.08 8.64 -14.95
N SER A 139 6.37 8.98 -14.87
CA SER A 139 7.29 8.36 -13.91
C SER A 139 6.95 8.83 -12.49
N LEU A 140 5.79 8.40 -11.99
CA LEU A 140 5.44 8.58 -10.61
C LEU A 140 6.45 7.78 -9.79
N ASN A 141 7.14 8.47 -8.89
CA ASN A 141 7.98 7.81 -7.91
C ASN A 141 7.12 6.80 -7.13
N ASP A 142 7.44 5.51 -7.20
CA ASP A 142 6.76 4.45 -6.43
C ASP A 142 6.55 4.85 -4.97
N ALA A 143 7.52 5.55 -4.36
CA ALA A 143 7.40 5.99 -2.99
C ALA A 143 6.27 7.01 -2.79
N ALA A 144 6.06 7.91 -3.74
CA ALA A 144 4.93 8.83 -3.71
C ALA A 144 3.59 8.08 -3.87
N CYS A 145 3.54 7.08 -4.76
CA CYS A 145 2.37 6.20 -4.90
C CYS A 145 2.08 5.42 -3.62
N GLY A 146 3.11 4.85 -2.99
CA GLY A 146 3.00 4.11 -1.74
C GLY A 146 2.51 4.98 -0.59
N ILE A 147 3.01 6.21 -0.47
CA ILE A 147 2.50 7.19 0.51
C ILE A 147 1.04 7.52 0.20
N ALA A 148 0.70 7.87 -1.04
CA ALA A 148 -0.67 8.24 -1.41
C ALA A 148 -1.67 7.09 -1.19
N ALA A 149 -1.30 5.86 -1.56
CA ALA A 149 -2.09 4.67 -1.26
C ALA A 149 -2.23 4.44 0.25
N GLY A 150 -1.16 4.67 1.01
CA GLY A 150 -1.17 4.58 2.48
C GLY A 150 -2.10 5.60 3.12
N VAL A 151 -2.11 6.84 2.62
CA VAL A 151 -3.02 7.91 3.06
C VAL A 151 -4.48 7.54 2.78
N GLY A 152 -4.78 6.95 1.63
CA GLY A 152 -6.12 6.48 1.29
C GLY A 152 -6.59 5.32 2.18
N PHE A 153 -5.74 4.30 2.33
CA PHE A 153 -6.04 3.12 3.15
C PHE A 153 -6.16 3.48 4.64
N GLY A 154 -5.17 4.18 5.18
CA GLY A 154 -5.15 4.63 6.58
C GLY A 154 -6.19 5.72 6.88
N GLY A 155 -6.54 6.56 5.91
CA GLY A 155 -7.59 7.56 6.04
C GLY A 155 -8.96 6.93 6.27
N LEU A 156 -9.33 5.91 5.49
CA LEU A 156 -10.58 5.19 5.73
C LEU A 156 -10.53 4.34 6.99
N HIS A 157 -9.37 3.76 7.34
CA HIS A 157 -9.21 3.10 8.63
C HIS A 157 -9.46 4.06 9.80
N ALA A 158 -8.90 5.26 9.73
CA ALA A 158 -9.13 6.31 10.72
C ALA A 158 -10.61 6.72 10.80
N ILE A 159 -11.26 6.92 9.66
CA ILE A 159 -12.68 7.28 9.60
C ILE A 159 -13.57 6.17 10.19
N LEU A 160 -13.32 4.89 9.88
CA LEU A 160 -14.12 3.79 10.45
C LEU A 160 -13.86 3.59 11.94
N MET A 161 -12.61 3.69 12.39
CA MET A 161 -12.24 3.47 13.78
C MET A 161 -12.71 4.61 14.70
N PHE A 162 -12.54 5.85 14.27
CA PHE A 162 -12.77 7.04 15.09
C PHE A 162 -14.06 7.78 14.74
N GLY A 163 -14.47 7.78 13.46
CA GLY A 163 -15.61 8.57 12.99
C GLY A 163 -16.93 8.19 13.65
N SER A 164 -17.18 6.90 13.88
CA SER A 164 -18.38 6.43 14.56
C SER A 164 -18.44 6.89 16.03
N LEU A 165 -17.30 6.89 16.73
CA LEU A 165 -17.19 7.38 18.11
C LEU A 165 -17.32 8.90 18.18
N LEU A 166 -16.75 9.61 17.21
CA LEU A 166 -16.88 11.06 17.13
C LEU A 166 -18.34 11.46 16.89
N ALA A 167 -19.05 10.74 16.02
CA ALA A 167 -20.45 10.98 15.73
C ALA A 167 -21.34 10.76 16.96
N SER A 168 -21.08 9.73 17.78
CA SER A 168 -21.88 9.46 18.98
C SER A 168 -21.73 10.53 20.05
N GLU A 169 -20.51 11.07 20.26
CA GLU A 169 -20.25 12.09 21.28
C GLU A 169 -20.59 13.52 20.83
N THR A 170 -20.83 13.75 19.52
CA THR A 170 -21.14 15.11 19.02
C THR A 170 -22.57 15.56 19.38
N TYR A 171 -23.51 14.61 19.52
CA TYR A 171 -24.91 14.93 19.77
C TYR A 171 -25.31 14.89 21.24
N ASP A 172 -24.56 14.20 22.09
CA ASP A 172 -24.88 14.06 23.51
C ASP A 172 -24.00 14.97 24.38
N ALA A 173 -24.51 15.41 25.53
CA ALA A 173 -23.79 16.28 26.47
C ALA A 173 -22.86 15.50 27.43
N GLY A 174 -22.76 14.18 27.25
CA GLY A 174 -21.93 13.29 28.06
C GLY A 174 -20.50 13.12 27.51
N VAL A 175 -19.59 12.70 28.39
CA VAL A 175 -18.26 12.20 28.01
C VAL A 175 -18.19 10.74 28.39
N LEU A 176 -17.94 9.86 27.41
CA LEU A 176 -17.80 8.44 27.69
C LEU A 176 -16.42 8.12 28.28
N TYR A 177 -16.41 7.56 29.49
CA TYR A 177 -15.21 7.02 30.13
C TYR A 177 -15.23 5.50 30.07
N GLN A 178 -14.09 4.90 29.72
CA GLN A 178 -13.93 3.45 29.72
C GLN A 178 -13.48 2.96 31.11
N PRO A 179 -13.93 1.77 31.54
CA PRO A 179 -13.51 1.19 32.83
C PRO A 179 -12.00 0.96 32.90
N SER A 180 -11.36 0.78 31.74
CA SER A 180 -9.93 0.55 31.58
C SER A 180 -9.10 1.77 31.99
N CYS A 181 -9.65 2.99 31.84
CA CYS A 181 -9.00 4.25 32.18
C CYS A 181 -10.02 5.33 32.57
N PRO A 182 -10.45 5.38 33.84
CA PRO A 182 -11.46 6.34 34.29
C PRO A 182 -10.98 7.80 34.30
N LYS A 183 -9.67 8.03 34.14
CA LYS A 183 -9.07 9.38 34.16
C LYS A 183 -8.97 10.03 32.78
N VAL A 184 -9.16 9.28 31.70
CA VAL A 184 -8.96 9.77 30.33
C VAL A 184 -10.23 9.51 29.52
N PRO A 185 -10.80 10.51 28.83
CA PRO A 185 -11.94 10.31 27.95
C PRO A 185 -11.65 9.27 26.87
N SER A 186 -12.60 8.37 26.62
CA SER A 186 -12.44 7.32 25.59
C SER A 186 -12.16 7.90 24.19
N LEU A 187 -12.75 9.07 23.89
CA LEU A 187 -12.54 9.78 22.63
C LEU A 187 -11.07 10.17 22.43
N MET A 188 -10.39 10.62 23.49
CA MET A 188 -8.96 10.98 23.43
C MET A 188 -8.08 9.75 23.21
N VAL A 189 -8.39 8.63 23.89
CA VAL A 189 -7.68 7.35 23.70
C VAL A 189 -7.82 6.85 22.27
N SER A 190 -9.05 6.88 21.73
CA SER A 190 -9.30 6.48 20.34
C SER A 190 -8.61 7.40 19.34
N ALA A 191 -8.61 8.72 19.55
CA ALA A 191 -7.91 9.67 18.68
C ALA A 191 -6.40 9.37 18.60
N LEU A 192 -5.75 9.09 19.72
CA LEU A 192 -4.32 8.74 19.76
C LEU A 192 -4.03 7.39 19.09
N ASN A 193 -4.89 6.39 19.30
CA ASN A 193 -4.74 5.10 18.62
C ASN A 193 -4.90 5.27 17.10
N THR A 194 -5.91 6.03 16.67
CA THR A 194 -6.14 6.34 15.25
C THR A 194 -4.97 7.06 14.62
N PHE A 195 -4.39 8.05 15.31
CA PHE A 195 -3.16 8.71 14.88
C PHE A 195 -2.03 7.70 14.63
N CYS A 196 -1.82 6.75 15.55
CA CYS A 196 -0.77 5.72 15.41
C CYS A 196 -1.06 4.75 14.26
N PHE A 197 -2.30 4.27 14.13
CA PHE A 197 -2.71 3.38 13.04
C PHE A 197 -2.58 4.04 11.67
N PHE A 198 -2.89 5.33 11.55
CA PHE A 198 -2.70 6.06 10.30
C PHE A 198 -1.25 6.01 9.80
N PHE A 199 -0.27 6.28 10.68
CA PHE A 199 1.15 6.17 10.30
C PHE A 199 1.57 4.74 10.02
N LEU A 200 1.08 3.77 10.82
CA LEU A 200 1.34 2.35 10.56
C LEU A 200 0.83 1.93 9.18
N ASP A 201 -0.37 2.36 8.77
CA ASP A 201 -0.93 2.07 7.44
C ASP A 201 -0.08 2.67 6.31
N ILE A 202 0.48 3.87 6.48
CA ILE A 202 1.44 4.43 5.52
C ILE A 202 2.67 3.54 5.40
N PHE A 203 3.30 3.17 6.52
CA PHE A 203 4.51 2.32 6.48
C PHE A 203 4.21 0.93 5.94
N TRP A 204 3.09 0.31 6.34
CA TRP A 204 2.69 -0.98 5.81
C TRP A 204 2.40 -0.95 4.32
N MET A 205 1.84 0.14 3.81
CA MET A 205 1.65 0.30 2.36
C MET A 205 3.00 0.42 1.64
N LEU A 206 3.95 1.19 2.19
CA LEU A 206 5.31 1.29 1.63
C LEU A 206 6.03 -0.06 1.61
N PHE A 207 5.93 -0.84 2.68
CA PHE A 207 6.43 -2.22 2.71
C PHE A 207 5.72 -3.12 1.69
N ALA A 208 4.42 -2.92 1.45
CA ALA A 208 3.65 -3.71 0.49
C ALA A 208 4.10 -3.44 -0.94
N PHE A 209 4.25 -2.17 -1.32
CA PHE A 209 4.84 -1.76 -2.61
C PHE A 209 6.22 -2.37 -2.81
N PHE A 210 7.11 -2.20 -1.84
CA PHE A 210 8.45 -2.80 -1.90
C PHE A 210 8.39 -4.34 -2.02
N GLY A 211 7.59 -4.99 -1.18
CA GLY A 211 7.52 -6.45 -1.10
C GLY A 211 6.94 -7.10 -2.35
N VAL A 212 5.85 -6.55 -2.89
CA VAL A 212 5.22 -7.06 -4.11
C VAL A 212 6.09 -6.79 -5.33
N ARG A 213 6.65 -5.58 -5.48
CA ARG A 213 7.53 -5.26 -6.62
C ARG A 213 8.71 -6.23 -6.71
N ARG A 214 9.37 -6.52 -5.57
CA ARG A 214 10.47 -7.49 -5.52
C ARG A 214 10.04 -8.91 -5.90
N ARG A 215 8.82 -9.32 -5.59
CA ARG A 215 8.28 -10.64 -6.00
C ARG A 215 8.01 -10.73 -7.50
N VAL A 216 7.64 -9.62 -8.13
CA VAL A 216 7.44 -9.55 -9.59
C VAL A 216 8.78 -9.57 -10.30
N LEU A 217 9.75 -8.78 -9.83
CA LEU A 217 11.09 -8.69 -10.45
C LEU A 217 11.92 -9.98 -10.32
N PHE A 218 11.77 -10.72 -9.22
CA PHE A 218 12.54 -11.94 -8.96
C PHE A 218 11.61 -13.17 -8.88
N PRO A 219 11.29 -13.81 -10.01
CA PRO A 219 10.51 -15.05 -10.04
C PRO A 219 11.21 -16.20 -9.30
N ARG A 220 10.44 -17.22 -8.91
CA ARG A 220 10.97 -18.39 -8.16
C ARG A 220 12.10 -19.04 -8.96
N GLY A 221 13.28 -19.19 -8.34
CA GLY A 221 14.44 -19.83 -8.96
C GLY A 221 15.42 -18.88 -9.66
N GLY A 222 15.12 -17.58 -9.76
CA GLY A 222 16.09 -16.58 -10.19
C GLY A 222 17.19 -16.45 -9.13
N GLY A 223 18.44 -16.74 -9.50
CA GLY A 223 19.59 -16.71 -8.60
C GLY A 223 19.67 -15.40 -7.83
N ALA A 224 20.11 -15.48 -6.57
CA ALA A 224 20.45 -14.28 -5.82
C ALA A 224 21.52 -13.54 -6.62
N LEU A 225 21.25 -12.30 -7.02
CA LEU A 225 22.28 -11.39 -7.50
C LEU A 225 23.16 -11.04 -6.29
N SER A 226 24.02 -11.98 -5.87
CA SER A 226 24.79 -11.91 -4.64
C SER A 226 25.90 -10.85 -4.65
N ASP A 227 26.09 -10.11 -5.73
CA ASP A 227 27.42 -9.55 -6.04
C ASP A 227 27.52 -8.03 -6.14
N ILE A 228 26.59 -7.22 -5.61
CA ILE A 228 26.83 -5.76 -5.59
C ILE A 228 26.80 -5.21 -4.16
N ASN A 229 27.96 -5.42 -3.52
CA ASN A 229 28.51 -4.76 -2.33
C ASN A 229 27.83 -5.01 -0.96
N PRO A 230 28.27 -6.07 -0.24
CA PRO A 230 27.88 -6.37 1.14
C PRO A 230 28.60 -5.49 2.19
N LEU A 231 28.93 -4.23 1.89
CA LEU A 231 29.62 -3.37 2.86
C LEU A 231 28.71 -2.97 4.04
N SER A 232 28.70 -3.88 5.03
CA SER A 232 28.81 -3.67 6.47
C SER A 232 27.69 -2.89 7.19
N ARG A 233 26.42 -3.29 7.04
CA ARG A 233 25.41 -2.96 8.07
C ARG A 233 24.60 -4.18 8.51
N PRO A 234 24.50 -4.46 9.83
CA PRO A 234 23.90 -5.69 10.34
C PRO A 234 22.40 -5.83 10.04
N PHE A 235 21.66 -4.73 9.84
CA PHE A 235 20.21 -4.76 9.63
C PHE A 235 19.76 -4.72 8.16
N GLY A 236 20.58 -4.19 7.25
CA GLY A 236 20.17 -4.01 5.84
C GLY A 236 20.04 -5.31 5.05
N HIS A 237 20.73 -6.37 5.48
CA HIS A 237 20.74 -7.66 4.79
C HIS A 237 19.37 -8.35 4.77
N TYR A 238 18.52 -8.12 5.78
CA TYR A 238 17.20 -8.75 5.87
C TYR A 238 16.24 -8.34 4.76
N PHE A 239 16.34 -7.10 4.26
CA PHE A 239 15.52 -6.56 3.18
C PHE A 239 16.30 -6.45 1.86
N GLY A 240 17.25 -7.37 1.63
CA GLY A 240 18.12 -7.38 0.46
C GLY A 240 17.35 -7.36 -0.87
N ASN A 241 18.09 -7.13 -1.96
CA ASN A 241 17.55 -7.03 -3.33
C ASN A 241 17.20 -8.42 -3.90
N THR A 242 16.36 -9.16 -3.19
CA THR A 242 16.03 -10.55 -3.49
C THR A 242 14.55 -10.79 -3.24
N ARG A 243 14.02 -11.91 -3.79
CA ARG A 243 12.66 -12.37 -3.50
C ARG A 243 12.43 -12.60 -2.00
N THR A 244 13.45 -13.06 -1.28
CA THR A 244 13.37 -13.28 0.17
C THR A 244 13.23 -11.95 0.92
N GLY A 245 13.96 -10.91 0.53
CA GLY A 245 13.78 -9.55 1.09
C GLY A 245 12.36 -9.03 0.90
N GLY A 246 11.76 -9.26 -0.27
CA GLY A 246 10.36 -8.92 -0.52
C GLY A 246 9.38 -9.71 0.36
N ASN A 247 9.60 -11.02 0.55
CA ASN A 247 8.80 -11.83 1.47
C ASN A 247 8.94 -11.36 2.93
N GLN A 248 10.14 -10.98 3.38
CA GLN A 248 10.39 -10.49 4.73
C GLN A 248 9.68 -9.15 4.99
N ALA A 249 9.63 -8.25 3.99
CA ALA A 249 8.83 -7.03 4.06
C ALA A 249 7.35 -7.33 4.26
N LEU A 250 6.78 -8.24 3.47
CA LEU A 250 5.38 -8.64 3.61
C LEU A 250 5.09 -9.34 4.96
N LEU A 251 6.01 -10.18 5.43
CA LEU A 251 5.90 -10.81 6.75
C LEU A 251 5.95 -9.77 7.88
N THR A 252 6.81 -8.76 7.75
CA THR A 252 6.91 -7.66 8.71
C THR A 252 5.58 -6.92 8.84
N ILE A 253 4.89 -6.65 7.72
CA ILE A 253 3.54 -6.06 7.73
C ILE A 253 2.60 -6.95 8.54
N LEU A 254 2.53 -8.24 8.21
CA LEU A 254 1.57 -9.16 8.85
C LEU A 254 1.80 -9.25 10.37
N ILE A 255 3.05 -9.42 10.80
CA ILE A 255 3.41 -9.53 12.22
C ILE A 255 3.08 -8.22 12.95
N THR A 256 3.55 -7.08 12.42
CA THR A 256 3.37 -5.79 13.10
C THR A 256 1.91 -5.34 13.11
N HIS A 257 1.13 -5.69 12.08
CA HIS A 257 -0.31 -5.46 12.05
C HIS A 257 -1.04 -6.30 13.09
N PHE A 258 -0.68 -7.59 13.22
CA PHE A 258 -1.23 -8.46 14.25
C PHE A 258 -0.86 -7.97 15.66
N CYS A 259 0.38 -7.54 15.88
CA CYS A 259 0.81 -6.94 17.15
C CYS A 259 0.03 -5.66 17.47
N ALA A 260 -0.15 -4.76 16.51
CA ALA A 260 -0.91 -3.52 16.71
C ALA A 260 -2.38 -3.80 17.10
N ALA A 261 -3.03 -4.71 16.38
CA ALA A 261 -4.40 -5.13 16.71
C ALA A 261 -4.46 -5.90 18.04
N GLY A 262 -3.46 -6.70 18.37
CA GLY A 262 -3.34 -7.36 19.66
C GLY A 262 -3.19 -6.37 20.81
N PHE A 263 -2.37 -5.32 20.65
CA PHE A 263 -2.17 -4.29 21.66
C PHE A 263 -3.46 -3.52 21.98
N THR A 264 -4.36 -3.34 21.01
CA THR A 264 -5.64 -2.70 21.28
C THR A 264 -6.61 -3.58 22.07
N THR A 265 -6.47 -4.91 22.02
CA THR A 265 -7.29 -5.83 22.85
C THR A 265 -7.04 -5.65 24.34
N PHE A 266 -5.86 -5.15 24.74
CA PHE A 266 -5.57 -4.92 26.14
C PHE A 266 -6.52 -3.89 26.77
N ASN A 267 -7.18 -3.06 25.96
CA ASN A 267 -8.23 -2.15 26.42
C ASN A 267 -9.40 -2.87 27.10
N VAL A 268 -9.54 -4.19 27.01
CA VAL A 268 -10.56 -4.96 27.75
C VAL A 268 -10.20 -5.10 29.24
N PHE A 269 -8.91 -5.04 29.60
CA PHE A 269 -8.45 -5.19 30.98
C PHE A 269 -8.44 -3.87 31.76
N GLN A 270 -8.51 -3.95 33.09
CA GLN A 270 -8.27 -2.79 33.95
C GLN A 270 -6.84 -2.28 33.73
N TYR A 271 -6.68 -0.96 33.54
CA TYR A 271 -5.43 -0.29 33.15
C TYR A 271 -4.91 -0.62 31.74
N GLY A 272 -5.71 -1.32 30.94
CA GLY A 272 -5.40 -1.70 29.57
C GLY A 272 -5.03 -0.53 28.65
N CYS A 273 -5.66 0.63 28.85
CA CYS A 273 -5.39 1.79 28.00
C CYS A 273 -3.96 2.31 28.17
N ILE A 274 -3.37 2.24 29.36
CA ILE A 274 -1.98 2.70 29.59
C ILE A 274 -1.02 1.85 28.77
N PHE A 275 -1.27 0.54 28.75
CA PHE A 275 -0.49 -0.40 27.96
C PHE A 275 -0.63 -0.12 26.45
N SER A 276 -1.87 0.00 25.95
CA SER A 276 -2.14 0.28 24.53
C SER A 276 -1.56 1.63 24.07
N LEU A 277 -1.78 2.69 24.86
CA LEU A 277 -1.28 4.05 24.59
C LEU A 277 0.24 4.17 24.60
N THR A 278 0.93 3.26 25.30
CA THR A 278 2.40 3.26 25.33
C THR A 278 2.97 2.36 24.23
N THR A 279 2.40 1.17 24.05
CA THR A 279 2.96 0.16 23.12
C THR A 279 2.70 0.49 21.65
N LEU A 280 1.56 1.11 21.31
CA LEU A 280 1.28 1.49 19.92
C LEU A 280 2.25 2.55 19.37
N PRO A 281 2.52 3.69 20.04
CA PRO A 281 3.52 4.64 19.56
C PRO A 281 4.92 4.03 19.44
N VAL A 282 5.32 3.20 20.41
CA VAL A 282 6.60 2.48 20.37
C VAL A 282 6.66 1.57 19.14
N LEU A 283 5.60 0.81 18.89
CA LEU A 283 5.49 -0.05 17.70
C LEU A 283 5.57 0.78 16.41
N THR A 284 4.87 1.91 16.32
CA THR A 284 4.94 2.82 15.16
C THR A 284 6.35 3.32 14.92
N ILE A 285 7.08 3.73 15.97
CA ILE A 285 8.48 4.17 15.87
C ILE A 285 9.39 3.01 15.44
N VAL A 286 9.19 1.81 15.97
CA VAL A 286 9.95 0.61 15.58
C VAL A 286 9.73 0.28 14.10
N VAL A 287 8.48 0.28 13.63
CA VAL A 287 8.16 0.03 12.21
C VAL A 287 8.77 1.11 11.31
N ALA A 288 8.67 2.38 11.70
CA ALA A 288 9.30 3.49 10.98
C ALA A 288 10.83 3.35 10.92
N TYR A 289 11.46 2.95 12.03
CA TYR A 289 12.90 2.72 12.08
C TYR A 289 13.33 1.54 11.21
N ILE A 290 12.59 0.43 11.21
CA ILE A 290 12.85 -0.72 10.33
C ILE A 290 12.74 -0.30 8.86
N PHE A 291 11.70 0.47 8.51
CA PHE A 291 11.53 1.00 7.16
C PHE A 291 12.71 1.90 6.75
N TRP A 292 13.09 2.85 7.61
CA TRP A 292 14.14 3.82 7.30
C TRP A 292 15.53 3.17 7.23
N SER A 293 15.84 2.27 8.16
CA SER A 293 17.16 1.63 8.22
C SER A 293 17.37 0.58 7.12
N GLY A 294 16.31 -0.11 6.70
CA GLY A 294 16.36 -1.19 5.71
C GLY A 294 15.85 -0.78 4.32
N VAL A 295 14.54 -0.56 4.20
CA VAL A 295 13.85 -0.46 2.91
C VAL A 295 14.08 0.88 2.20
N SER A 296 14.08 2.00 2.94
CA SER A 296 14.09 3.34 2.35
C SER A 296 15.28 3.57 1.41
N LYS A 297 16.46 3.05 1.74
CA LYS A 297 17.69 3.21 0.94
C LYS A 297 17.64 2.50 -0.41
N ILE A 298 16.89 1.41 -0.47
CA ILE A 298 16.72 0.61 -1.68
C ILE A 298 15.55 1.15 -2.50
N TYR A 299 14.51 1.62 -1.80
CA TYR A 299 13.24 2.01 -2.39
C TYR A 299 13.23 3.46 -2.88
N MET A 300 13.95 4.36 -2.23
CA MET A 300 14.09 5.77 -2.64
C MET A 300 15.49 5.97 -3.25
N PRO A 301 15.62 6.12 -4.58
CA PRO A 301 16.91 6.43 -5.18
C PRO A 301 17.41 7.80 -4.67
N LEU A 302 18.72 7.91 -4.45
CA LEU A 302 19.31 9.14 -3.96
C LEU A 302 19.13 10.28 -4.99
N PRO A 303 18.81 11.51 -4.56
CA PRO A 303 18.56 12.65 -5.46
C PRO A 303 19.70 12.99 -6.43
N HIS A 304 20.91 12.48 -6.19
CA HIS A 304 22.14 12.86 -6.91
C HIS A 304 22.75 11.73 -7.74
N SER A 305 22.18 10.52 -7.75
CA SER A 305 22.66 9.48 -8.65
C SER A 305 21.94 9.60 -9.99
N ASN A 306 22.54 10.29 -10.96
CA ASN A 306 22.12 10.29 -12.37
C ASN A 306 22.20 8.88 -13.01
N VAL A 307 22.70 7.89 -12.27
CA VAL A 307 22.57 6.47 -12.60
C VAL A 307 21.13 6.05 -12.28
N ARG A 308 20.20 6.32 -13.22
CA ARG A 308 18.98 5.52 -13.29
C ARG A 308 19.46 4.07 -13.35
N LEU A 309 19.04 3.23 -12.40
CA LEU A 309 19.02 1.79 -12.65
C LEU A 309 18.01 1.60 -13.79
N SER A 310 18.47 1.80 -15.03
CA SER A 310 17.86 1.22 -16.20
C SER A 310 17.93 -0.27 -15.93
N LEU A 311 16.83 -0.83 -15.39
CA LEU A 311 16.62 -2.26 -15.52
C LEU A 311 16.84 -2.55 -17.01
N PRO A 312 17.69 -3.52 -17.35
CA PRO A 312 17.92 -3.83 -18.75
C PRO A 312 16.55 -4.18 -19.37
N ALA A 313 16.14 -3.40 -20.37
CA ALA A 313 14.90 -3.59 -21.12
C ALA A 313 14.82 -4.99 -21.79
N SER A 314 15.90 -5.78 -21.72
CA SER A 314 15.98 -7.15 -22.20
C SER A 314 15.35 -8.20 -21.28
N TYR A 315 14.80 -7.83 -20.11
CA TYR A 315 13.75 -8.63 -19.46
C TYR A 315 12.36 -8.14 -19.91
N SER A 316 12.22 -7.89 -21.21
CA SER A 316 10.93 -7.98 -21.89
C SER A 316 10.33 -9.30 -21.45
N TYR A 317 9.23 -9.20 -20.71
CA TYR A 317 8.41 -10.33 -20.30
C TYR A 317 8.02 -10.99 -21.60
N GLY A 318 8.78 -12.01 -22.01
CA GLY A 318 8.50 -12.80 -23.19
C GLY A 318 7.10 -13.33 -22.98
N SER A 319 6.14 -12.66 -23.62
CA SER A 319 4.79 -13.12 -23.81
C SER A 319 4.87 -14.30 -24.76
N HIS A 320 5.47 -15.40 -24.29
CA HIS A 320 5.05 -16.74 -24.67
C HIS A 320 3.70 -17.01 -23.97
N VAL A 321 2.72 -16.12 -24.18
CA VAL A 321 1.35 -16.58 -24.32
C VAL A 321 1.38 -17.30 -25.65
N GLY A 322 1.53 -18.62 -25.57
CA GLY A 322 1.63 -19.47 -26.74
C GLY A 322 0.43 -19.24 -27.65
N GLU A 323 0.68 -18.62 -28.79
CA GLU A 323 -0.14 -18.68 -30.00
C GLU A 323 0.03 -20.06 -30.69
N ASN A 324 0.35 -21.10 -29.93
CA ASN A 324 0.48 -22.49 -30.39
C ASN A 324 -0.62 -23.30 -29.69
N GLY A 325 -1.85 -23.17 -30.17
CA GLY A 325 -2.98 -23.81 -29.50
C GLY A 325 -4.31 -23.78 -30.23
N LEU A 326 -4.34 -23.57 -31.55
CA LEU A 326 -5.48 -23.94 -32.38
C LEU A 326 -4.93 -24.71 -33.58
N GLY A 327 -5.26 -26.00 -33.59
CA GLY A 327 -4.69 -26.99 -34.48
C GLY A 327 -4.99 -26.69 -35.95
N GLY A 328 -3.92 -26.62 -36.73
CA GLY A 328 -3.92 -26.90 -38.16
C GLY A 328 -3.20 -28.22 -38.37
N ASP A 329 -3.76 -29.31 -37.85
CA ASP A 329 -3.28 -30.65 -38.15
C ASP A 329 -3.68 -31.00 -39.59
N GLY A 330 -2.67 -31.09 -40.45
CA GLY A 330 -2.52 -32.19 -41.39
C GLY A 330 -3.30 -32.10 -42.70
N LEU A 331 -2.70 -31.47 -43.71
CA LEU A 331 -2.74 -31.94 -45.09
C LEU A 331 -1.65 -31.16 -45.83
N ASP A 332 -0.56 -31.82 -46.27
CA ASP A 332 0.29 -31.41 -47.42
C ASP A 332 1.60 -32.20 -47.58
N THR A 333 1.85 -33.25 -46.79
CA THR A 333 3.08 -34.05 -46.93
C THR A 333 2.95 -35.30 -47.81
N LEU A 334 1.95 -35.38 -48.70
CA LEU A 334 1.71 -36.58 -49.53
C LEU A 334 1.88 -36.39 -51.04
N GLU A 335 2.43 -35.27 -51.51
CA GLU A 335 2.56 -34.99 -52.96
C GLU A 335 4.01 -34.85 -53.47
N ARG A 336 5.00 -35.42 -52.75
CA ARG A 336 6.42 -35.30 -53.15
C ARG A 336 7.16 -36.60 -53.47
N HIS A 337 6.46 -37.73 -53.62
CA HIS A 337 7.11 -39.02 -53.87
C HIS A 337 6.57 -39.81 -55.08
N ARG A 338 5.99 -39.13 -56.09
CA ARG A 338 5.50 -39.79 -57.30
C ARG A 338 6.12 -39.22 -58.58
N ASN A 339 7.45 -39.09 -58.62
CA ASN A 339 8.17 -38.69 -59.84
C ASN A 339 9.55 -39.35 -59.98
N ASP A 340 9.73 -40.55 -59.43
CA ASP A 340 10.87 -41.42 -59.76
C ASP A 340 10.35 -42.87 -59.76
N ASP A 341 9.87 -43.34 -60.92
CA ASP A 341 9.93 -44.72 -61.44
C ASP A 341 9.14 -44.87 -62.75
#